data_AF-A0A328WK64-F1
#
_entry.id   AF-A0A328WK64-F1
#
_cell.length_a   1.000
_cell.length_b   1.000
_cell.length_c   1.000
_cell.angle_alpha   90.00
_cell.angle_beta   90.00
_cell.angle_gamma   90.00
#
_symmetry.space_group_name_H-M   'P 1'
#
loop_
_entity.id
_entity.type
_entity.pdbx_description
1 polymer ?
#
loop_
_entity_poly.entity_id
_entity_poly.type
_entity_poly.pdbx_seq_one_letter_code
_entity_poly.pdbx_strand_id
1 'polypeptide(L)'
;MINNYLSKIIVLFLLLTNLGFSQNNYSVSPIPHQVYTTEAMSLATLDDRYSEVIPIGFDFDFYGNNHNELLICTNGYVNFNLNLADTYSPWSFNSPISQLNTEFQNSIFACFHDLDNSDQVGSLTYAIVGNAPFRKFVVLYENQPHFSFNCNEYFSSFQLILYETFNFIDVQILDKPTCTAWNGGRAVIGILNENGTSSLAPPGRDTGVWTASQEGWRFARPLDNSVYNYVVCDDNEDGLAVFNLNLVKEELSSESPESVIIFTSQSDAETGTNPINSSDFSNVNPNEQTLYAVFNGTITQVKLMVIDCNTDYDLDSIANDLEDLNGDGNLYNDDTDGDGIPNFLDNDDDGDMVLTEFEYVFPDGRNSDAGDSLDTDADGIPNYLDNDDDGDGVLTINEDYNGNNNPMDDDTNSNEIPDYLDNEVALGLTENQLIKLIQVYPNPAEDFISIANQSEWNIDKVSIYAINGSKVKEVNNLNENDTIDVSTLQSGLYLINIQMNNQNLNYKFLKK
;
A
#
# COMPACT_ATOMS: atom_id res chain seq x y z
N MET A 1 15.28 -16.12 -34.36
CA MET A 1 14.29 -16.97 -33.68
C MET A 1 14.32 -16.48 -32.26
N ILE A 2 13.44 -15.52 -31.99
CA ILE A 2 13.26 -14.89 -30.68
C ILE A 2 12.25 -15.81 -29.98
N ASN A 3 12.66 -16.40 -28.86
CA ASN A 3 11.77 -17.25 -28.09
C ASN A 3 10.83 -16.34 -27.29
N ASN A 4 9.57 -16.27 -27.71
CA ASN A 4 8.48 -15.73 -26.89
C ASN A 4 8.28 -16.67 -25.69
N TYR A 5 8.75 -16.28 -24.52
CA TYR A 5 8.51 -17.03 -23.28
C TYR A 5 7.18 -16.68 -22.60
N LEU A 6 6.51 -15.58 -22.98
CA LEU A 6 5.30 -15.09 -22.29
C LEU A 6 3.95 -15.62 -22.81
N SER A 7 3.90 -16.45 -23.86
CA SER A 7 2.61 -16.76 -24.52
C SER A 7 1.74 -17.83 -23.83
N LYS A 8 2.00 -18.18 -22.56
CA LYS A 8 1.23 -19.20 -21.81
C LYS A 8 1.13 -18.95 -20.30
N ILE A 9 1.12 -17.70 -19.85
CA ILE A 9 0.64 -17.42 -18.50
C ILE A 9 -0.89 -17.40 -18.59
N ILE A 10 -1.52 -18.43 -18.03
CA ILE A 10 -2.90 -18.30 -17.60
C ILE A 10 -2.83 -17.29 -16.46
N VAL A 11 -3.13 -16.03 -16.77
CA VAL A 11 -3.39 -14.99 -15.76
C VAL A 11 -4.54 -15.51 -14.93
N LEU A 12 -4.20 -16.18 -13.83
CA LEU A 12 -5.16 -16.53 -12.81
C LEU A 12 -5.43 -15.21 -12.12
N PHE A 13 -6.50 -14.52 -12.55
CA PHE A 13 -7.10 -13.42 -11.82
C PHE A 13 -7.40 -13.91 -10.39
N LEU A 14 -6.42 -13.79 -9.50
CA LEU A 14 -6.63 -13.83 -8.08
C LEU A 14 -7.34 -12.51 -7.79
N LEU A 15 -8.66 -12.58 -7.66
CA LEU A 15 -9.43 -11.52 -7.05
C LEU A 15 -8.97 -11.44 -5.58
N LEU A 16 -7.88 -10.71 -5.34
CA LEU A 16 -7.45 -10.30 -4.02
C LEU A 16 -8.40 -9.19 -3.58
N THR A 17 -9.31 -9.56 -2.67
CA THR A 17 -10.12 -8.57 -1.98
C THR A 17 -9.22 -7.87 -0.99
N ASN A 18 -8.76 -6.68 -1.34
CA ASN A 18 -8.20 -5.63 -0.50
C ASN A 18 -8.62 -5.79 0.99
N LEU A 19 -7.72 -6.33 1.83
CA LEU A 19 -7.97 -6.61 3.26
C LEU A 19 -7.65 -5.39 4.11
N GLY A 20 -8.45 -4.34 3.97
CA GLY A 20 -8.41 -3.24 4.93
C GLY A 20 -9.67 -3.16 5.79
N PHE A 21 -9.51 -2.59 6.99
CA PHE A 21 -10.63 -2.38 7.92
C PHE A 21 -11.57 -1.32 7.36
N SER A 22 -12.56 -1.73 6.57
CA SER A 22 -13.51 -0.78 5.97
C SER A 22 -14.51 -0.24 6.99
N GLN A 23 -14.48 1.07 7.25
CA GLN A 23 -15.62 1.79 7.83
C GLN A 23 -16.31 2.63 6.75
N ASN A 24 -17.09 1.97 5.90
CA ASN A 24 -18.05 2.52 4.93
C ASN A 24 -17.53 3.52 3.86
N ASN A 25 -16.27 3.99 3.89
CA ASN A 25 -15.71 4.88 2.86
C ASN A 25 -14.19 4.73 2.67
N TYR A 26 -13.46 4.28 3.69
CA TYR A 26 -12.03 4.00 3.61
C TYR A 26 -11.71 2.62 4.17
N SER A 27 -10.65 2.02 3.66
CA SER A 27 -9.88 0.91 4.20
C SER A 27 -8.58 1.44 4.84
N VAL A 28 -7.96 0.65 5.70
CA VAL A 28 -6.60 0.93 6.22
C VAL A 28 -5.79 -0.36 6.26
N SER A 29 -4.58 -0.32 5.71
CA SER A 29 -3.64 -1.44 5.59
C SER A 29 -2.22 -1.00 5.99
N PRO A 30 -1.39 -1.91 6.55
CA PRO A 30 0.03 -1.65 6.68
C PRO A 30 0.65 -1.55 5.29
N ILE A 31 1.74 -0.79 5.17
CA ILE A 31 2.58 -0.69 3.98
C ILE A 31 4.06 -0.69 4.42
N PRO A 32 5.00 -1.02 3.53
CA PRO A 32 6.43 -0.88 3.80
C PRO A 32 6.79 0.48 4.36
N HIS A 33 7.82 0.49 5.19
CA HIS A 33 8.39 1.75 5.61
C HIS A 33 9.23 2.36 4.50
N GLN A 34 8.89 3.59 4.11
CA GLN A 34 9.68 4.37 3.16
C GLN A 34 9.81 5.83 3.60
N VAL A 35 10.86 6.49 3.14
CA VAL A 35 11.15 7.89 3.49
C VAL A 35 11.25 8.73 2.24
N TYR A 36 10.28 9.63 2.05
CA TYR A 36 10.32 10.60 0.97
C TYR A 36 11.31 11.72 1.29
N THR A 37 12.43 11.77 0.57
CA THR A 37 13.37 12.90 0.65
C THR A 37 13.17 13.85 -0.53
N THR A 38 12.84 15.11 -0.26
CA THR A 38 12.62 16.10 -1.32
C THR A 38 13.03 17.50 -0.87
N GLU A 39 13.37 18.37 -1.84
CA GLU A 39 13.43 19.80 -1.58
C GLU A 39 12.05 20.28 -1.14
N ALA A 40 11.97 20.77 0.11
CA ALA A 40 10.71 21.10 0.75
C ALA A 40 10.65 22.55 1.22
N MET A 41 9.45 23.13 1.18
CA MET A 41 9.19 24.47 1.67
C MET A 41 9.02 24.43 3.18
N SER A 42 9.81 25.24 3.90
CA SER A 42 9.67 25.37 5.36
C SER A 42 8.44 26.18 5.74
N LEU A 43 7.70 25.69 6.75
CA LEU A 43 6.62 26.41 7.38
C LEU A 43 7.11 27.18 8.60
N ALA A 44 6.44 28.31 8.89
CA ALA A 44 6.68 29.04 10.12
C ALA A 44 6.10 28.26 11.31
N THR A 45 6.96 27.78 12.20
CA THR A 45 6.63 26.87 13.29
C THR A 45 6.23 27.63 14.56
N LEU A 46 5.13 28.38 14.54
CA LEU A 46 4.57 28.84 15.82
C LEU A 46 3.85 27.67 16.49
N ASP A 47 4.15 27.47 17.77
CA ASP A 47 3.51 26.45 18.59
C ASP A 47 1.99 26.55 18.58
N ASP A 48 1.33 25.39 18.53
CA ASP A 48 -0.13 25.26 18.46
C ASP A 48 -0.81 26.09 17.37
N ARG A 49 -0.38 25.93 16.11
CA ARG A 49 -0.89 26.75 15.01
C ARG A 49 -1.21 25.98 13.74
N TYR A 50 -2.26 26.43 13.06
CA TYR A 50 -2.51 26.08 11.66
C TYR A 50 -1.69 26.99 10.75
N SER A 51 -1.17 26.43 9.66
CA SER A 51 -0.53 27.18 8.59
C SER A 51 -1.48 28.19 7.93
N GLU A 52 -0.94 28.98 7.01
CA GLU A 52 -1.74 29.61 5.96
C GLU A 52 -2.39 28.52 5.06
N VAL A 53 -3.26 28.94 4.14
CA VAL A 53 -3.85 28.03 3.15
C VAL A 53 -2.76 27.56 2.18
N ILE A 54 -2.56 26.25 2.09
CA ILE A 54 -1.54 25.64 1.24
C ILE A 54 -2.22 24.91 0.08
N PRO A 55 -1.85 25.21 -1.18
CA PRO A 55 -2.34 24.45 -2.32
C PRO A 55 -1.75 23.04 -2.32
N ILE A 56 -2.59 22.04 -2.52
CA ILE A 56 -2.19 20.62 -2.66
C ILE A 56 -1.51 20.40 -4.02
N GLY A 57 -1.87 21.23 -5.02
CA GLY A 57 -1.36 21.15 -6.39
C GLY A 57 -2.24 20.33 -7.34
N PHE A 58 -3.15 19.53 -6.80
CA PHE A 58 -4.13 18.72 -7.50
C PHE A 58 -5.43 18.64 -6.69
N ASP A 59 -6.45 18.09 -7.33
CA ASP A 59 -7.76 17.79 -6.73
C ASP A 59 -7.67 16.46 -5.97
N PHE A 60 -7.93 16.48 -4.66
CA PHE A 60 -7.85 15.33 -3.75
C PHE A 60 -9.23 15.05 -3.13
N ASP A 61 -9.78 13.87 -3.37
CA ASP A 61 -11.06 13.44 -2.82
C ASP A 61 -10.90 12.87 -1.40
N PHE A 62 -11.31 13.66 -0.41
CA PHE A 62 -11.40 13.24 0.98
C PHE A 62 -12.87 13.01 1.39
N TYR A 63 -13.25 11.75 1.65
CA TYR A 63 -14.60 11.37 2.09
C TYR A 63 -15.72 11.71 1.08
N GLY A 64 -15.42 11.80 -0.21
CA GLY A 64 -16.36 12.17 -1.28
C GLY A 64 -16.41 13.68 -1.56
N ASN A 65 -15.56 14.47 -0.90
CA ASN A 65 -15.42 15.90 -1.12
C ASN A 65 -14.06 16.20 -1.74
N ASN A 66 -14.08 16.93 -2.85
CA ASN A 66 -12.85 17.32 -3.53
C ASN A 66 -12.21 18.54 -2.85
N HIS A 67 -10.92 18.44 -2.54
CA HIS A 67 -10.10 19.47 -1.92
C HIS A 67 -8.86 19.72 -2.76
N ASN A 68 -8.50 20.98 -2.99
CA ASN A 68 -7.25 21.36 -3.67
C ASN A 68 -6.35 22.25 -2.80
N GLU A 69 -6.77 22.49 -1.56
CA GLU A 69 -6.11 23.30 -0.56
C GLU A 69 -6.32 22.67 0.82
N LEU A 70 -5.34 22.80 1.71
CA LEU A 70 -5.40 22.32 3.09
C LEU A 70 -4.65 23.25 4.06
N LEU A 71 -4.76 22.95 5.35
CA LEU A 71 -3.99 23.54 6.43
C LEU A 71 -3.13 22.46 7.10
N ILE A 72 -1.87 22.77 7.37
CA ILE A 72 -0.96 21.91 8.14
C ILE A 72 -0.96 22.40 9.59
N CYS A 73 -1.15 21.48 10.54
CA CYS A 73 -1.11 21.76 11.97
C CYS A 73 0.24 21.37 12.57
N THR A 74 0.86 22.26 13.35
CA THR A 74 2.14 21.99 14.03
C THR A 74 2.18 20.74 14.93
N ASN A 75 1.02 20.20 15.31
CA ASN A 75 0.87 19.02 16.16
C ASN A 75 0.68 17.70 15.37
N GLY A 76 1.02 17.64 14.08
CA GLY A 76 1.14 16.35 13.37
C GLY A 76 -0.12 15.88 12.64
N TYR A 77 -0.94 16.82 12.13
CA TYR A 77 -2.11 16.51 11.31
C TYR A 77 -2.40 17.62 10.28
N VAL A 78 -3.27 17.34 9.32
CA VAL A 78 -3.78 18.33 8.35
C VAL A 78 -5.29 18.49 8.47
N ASN A 79 -5.83 19.65 8.07
CA ASN A 79 -7.24 19.97 8.17
C ASN A 79 -7.73 20.69 6.91
N PHE A 80 -8.93 20.35 6.43
CA PHE A 80 -9.52 20.92 5.21
C PHE A 80 -10.53 22.07 5.48
N ASN A 81 -10.78 22.46 6.73
CA ASN A 81 -11.56 23.64 7.08
C ASN A 81 -10.68 24.90 7.04
N LEU A 82 -10.62 25.54 5.86
CA LEU A 82 -9.76 26.70 5.59
C LEU A 82 -10.06 27.93 6.46
N ASN A 83 -11.20 27.98 7.18
CA ASN A 83 -11.49 29.07 8.12
C ASN A 83 -10.58 29.06 9.37
N LEU A 84 -9.84 27.97 9.59
CA LEU A 84 -8.89 27.83 10.69
C LEU A 84 -7.49 28.36 10.33
N ALA A 85 -7.27 28.78 9.09
CA ALA A 85 -5.97 29.28 8.63
C ALA A 85 -5.42 30.37 9.56
N ASP A 86 -4.12 30.31 9.86
CA ASP A 86 -3.43 31.26 10.74
C ASP A 86 -3.94 31.34 12.19
N THR A 87 -4.82 30.44 12.62
CA THR A 87 -5.39 30.41 13.97
C THR A 87 -4.76 29.34 14.87
N TYR A 88 -5.17 29.33 16.13
CA TYR A 88 -4.75 28.34 17.12
C TYR A 88 -5.19 26.92 16.70
N SER A 89 -4.28 25.97 16.89
CA SER A 89 -4.54 24.55 16.68
C SER A 89 -4.54 23.77 17.99
N PRO A 90 -5.55 22.93 18.28
CA PRO A 90 -5.55 22.11 19.48
C PRO A 90 -4.45 21.03 19.50
N TRP A 91 -3.87 20.82 20.69
CA TRP A 91 -2.87 19.79 20.97
C TRP A 91 -3.38 18.63 21.84
N SER A 92 -4.48 18.86 22.57
CA SER A 92 -4.95 17.95 23.63
C SER A 92 -6.14 17.11 23.20
N PHE A 93 -6.13 15.82 23.55
CA PHE A 93 -7.26 14.91 23.40
C PHE A 93 -7.13 13.75 24.42
N ASN A 94 -8.25 13.10 24.75
CA ASN A 94 -8.27 11.99 25.71
C ASN A 94 -9.25 10.85 25.35
N SER A 95 -9.74 10.85 24.12
CA SER A 95 -10.73 9.90 23.61
C SER A 95 -10.32 9.41 22.21
N PRO A 96 -10.85 8.25 21.76
CA PRO A 96 -10.70 7.78 20.38
C PRO A 96 -11.21 8.77 19.34
N ILE A 97 -10.73 8.66 18.09
CA ILE A 97 -11.10 9.54 16.95
C ILE A 97 -12.62 9.68 16.80
N SER A 98 -13.37 8.59 16.92
CA SER A 98 -14.84 8.55 16.82
C SER A 98 -15.58 9.40 17.86
N GLN A 99 -14.88 9.88 18.89
CA GLN A 99 -15.40 10.72 19.98
C GLN A 99 -14.75 12.11 20.00
N LEU A 100 -13.83 12.39 19.08
CA LEU A 100 -13.27 13.73 18.92
C LEU A 100 -14.38 14.68 18.46
N ASN A 101 -14.39 15.87 19.04
CA ASN A 101 -15.45 16.84 18.92
C ASN A 101 -15.30 17.68 17.62
N THR A 102 -16.07 18.77 17.51
CA THR A 102 -16.05 19.69 16.36
C THR A 102 -14.70 20.36 16.07
N GLU A 103 -13.74 20.33 17.00
CA GLU A 103 -12.45 21.01 16.85
C GLU A 103 -11.48 20.28 15.90
N PHE A 104 -11.70 18.98 15.68
CA PHE A 104 -10.83 18.12 14.86
C PHE A 104 -11.50 17.57 13.59
N GLN A 105 -12.73 18.00 13.31
CA GLN A 105 -13.47 17.56 12.12
C GLN A 105 -12.71 17.92 10.83
N ASN A 106 -12.89 17.10 9.81
CA ASN A 106 -12.26 17.28 8.50
C ASN A 106 -10.72 17.19 8.54
N SER A 107 -10.18 16.19 9.25
CA SER A 107 -8.74 16.06 9.48
C SER A 107 -8.17 14.69 9.10
N ILE A 108 -6.89 14.70 8.75
CA ILE A 108 -6.04 13.51 8.62
C ILE A 108 -4.92 13.63 9.66
N PHE A 109 -4.87 12.70 10.60
CA PHE A 109 -3.89 12.63 11.68
C PHE A 109 -2.76 11.68 11.27
N ALA A 110 -1.57 12.24 11.04
CA ALA A 110 -0.38 11.46 10.69
C ALA A 110 0.27 10.87 11.94
N CYS A 111 0.54 11.72 12.93
CA CYS A 111 0.99 11.33 14.25
C CYS A 111 0.60 12.45 15.21
N PHE A 112 -0.71 12.58 15.46
CA PHE A 112 -1.23 13.68 16.27
C PHE A 112 -0.89 13.48 17.74
N HIS A 113 -0.04 14.35 18.26
CA HIS A 113 0.20 14.60 19.67
C HIS A 113 0.80 15.99 19.86
N ASP A 114 0.98 16.41 21.10
CA ASP A 114 1.53 17.73 21.41
C ASP A 114 3.03 17.80 21.08
N LEU A 115 3.38 18.58 20.07
CA LEU A 115 4.73 18.80 19.54
C LEU A 115 5.17 20.23 19.82
N ASP A 116 6.37 20.39 20.34
CA ASP A 116 6.94 21.70 20.66
C ASP A 116 7.58 22.34 19.45
N ASN A 117 6.93 23.35 18.92
CA ASN A 117 7.42 24.10 17.76
C ASN A 117 8.05 25.45 18.18
N SER A 118 8.09 25.76 19.48
CA SER A 118 8.38 27.09 20.01
C SER A 118 9.85 27.52 19.91
N ASP A 119 10.77 26.55 19.93
CA ASP A 119 12.22 26.79 20.04
C ASP A 119 12.99 26.63 18.71
N GLN A 120 12.29 26.48 17.57
CA GLN A 120 12.90 26.23 16.23
C GLN A 120 13.79 24.97 16.18
N VAL A 121 13.47 23.98 17.02
CA VAL A 121 14.08 22.65 17.01
C VAL A 121 13.20 21.73 16.17
N GLY A 122 13.81 20.91 15.33
CA GLY A 122 13.09 20.14 14.31
C GLY A 122 12.74 20.96 13.07
N SER A 123 12.15 20.32 12.08
CA SER A 123 11.67 20.96 10.85
C SER A 123 10.26 20.51 10.51
N LEU A 124 9.43 21.46 10.07
CA LEU A 124 8.11 21.19 9.50
C LEU A 124 8.10 21.77 8.09
N THR A 125 8.01 20.87 7.11
CA THR A 125 8.12 21.24 5.70
C THR A 125 7.06 20.52 4.87
N TYR A 126 6.82 21.01 3.66
CA TYR A 126 5.98 20.32 2.69
C TYR A 126 6.52 20.46 1.27
N ALA A 127 6.13 19.55 0.40
CA ALA A 127 6.51 19.54 -1.01
C ALA A 127 5.42 18.93 -1.89
N ILE A 128 5.45 19.28 -3.17
CA ILE A 128 4.73 18.57 -4.23
C ILE A 128 5.80 17.90 -5.08
N VAL A 129 5.73 16.58 -5.19
CA VAL A 129 6.69 15.76 -5.94
C VAL A 129 5.99 14.96 -7.03
N GLY A 130 6.76 14.43 -7.97
CA GLY A 130 6.26 13.71 -9.13
C GLY A 130 5.71 14.63 -10.23
N ASN A 131 5.16 14.00 -11.27
CA ASN A 131 4.58 14.67 -12.43
C ASN A 131 3.09 14.34 -12.53
N ALA A 132 2.29 15.29 -13.03
CA ALA A 132 0.88 15.01 -13.28
C ALA A 132 0.75 13.87 -14.31
N PRO A 133 -0.18 12.92 -14.14
CA PRO A 133 -1.26 12.89 -13.14
C PRO A 133 -0.93 12.14 -11.83
N PHE A 134 0.33 11.81 -11.56
CA PHE A 134 0.77 10.99 -10.42
C PHE A 134 1.55 11.80 -9.38
N ARG A 135 1.15 13.05 -9.11
CA ARG A 135 1.81 13.87 -8.10
C ARG A 135 1.49 13.39 -6.70
N LYS A 136 2.43 13.63 -5.79
CA LYS A 136 2.29 13.39 -4.35
C LYS A 136 2.44 14.73 -3.61
N PHE A 137 1.56 15.01 -2.66
CA PHE A 137 1.74 16.10 -1.70
C PHE A 137 2.27 15.53 -0.39
N VAL A 138 3.47 15.94 0.02
CA VAL A 138 4.19 15.36 1.16
C VAL A 138 4.33 16.42 2.25
N VAL A 139 3.96 16.08 3.48
CA VAL A 139 4.24 16.86 4.69
C VAL A 139 5.25 16.11 5.55
N LEU A 140 6.32 16.79 5.97
CA LEU A 140 7.42 16.19 6.71
C LEU A 140 7.57 16.87 8.08
N TYR A 141 7.48 16.08 9.13
CA TYR A 141 7.84 16.45 10.50
C TYR A 141 9.15 15.73 10.82
N GLU A 142 10.23 16.48 11.01
CA GLU A 142 11.55 15.91 11.23
C GLU A 142 12.11 16.39 12.57
N ASN A 143 12.50 15.45 13.42
CA ASN A 143 13.08 15.71 14.74
C ASN A 143 12.23 16.70 15.57
N GLN A 144 10.91 16.55 15.55
CA GLN A 144 9.99 17.44 16.25
C GLN A 144 9.95 17.07 17.74
N PRO A 145 10.39 17.97 18.66
CA PRO A 145 10.41 17.65 20.07
C PRO A 145 9.01 17.52 20.65
N HIS A 146 8.85 16.70 21.68
CA HIS A 146 7.57 16.57 22.39
C HIS A 146 7.40 17.71 23.38
N PHE A 147 6.20 18.28 23.44
CA PHE A 147 5.93 19.38 24.36
C PHE A 147 6.06 18.99 25.83
N SER A 148 6.51 19.96 26.62
CA SER A 148 6.81 19.96 28.06
C SER A 148 8.29 19.78 28.41
N PHE A 149 8.71 20.45 29.49
CA PHE A 149 10.08 20.40 30.03
C PHE A 149 10.59 18.98 30.32
N ASN A 150 9.70 18.04 30.63
CA ASN A 150 10.08 16.64 30.91
C ASN A 150 10.06 15.75 29.65
N CYS A 151 9.72 16.29 28.49
CA CYS A 151 9.52 15.54 27.26
C CYS A 151 10.37 16.03 26.08
N ASN A 152 11.01 17.19 26.19
CA ASN A 152 11.80 17.81 25.12
C ASN A 152 13.08 17.05 24.71
N GLU A 153 13.39 15.94 25.36
CA GLU A 153 14.44 14.99 24.95
C GLU A 153 13.95 13.93 23.95
N TYR A 154 12.63 13.81 23.77
CA TYR A 154 12.00 12.88 22.83
C TYR A 154 11.61 13.63 21.57
N PHE A 155 11.91 13.04 20.42
CA PHE A 155 11.67 13.62 19.10
C PHE A 155 10.85 12.65 18.26
N SER A 156 9.83 13.16 17.57
CA SER A 156 9.10 12.39 16.55
C SER A 156 9.54 12.81 15.16
N SER A 157 9.68 11.83 14.27
CA SER A 157 9.86 12.04 12.83
C SER A 157 8.85 11.20 12.06
N PHE A 158 8.08 11.84 11.18
CA PHE A 158 7.04 11.18 10.40
C PHE A 158 6.62 12.02 9.18
N GLN A 159 5.93 11.37 8.24
CA GLN A 159 5.45 11.97 7.00
C GLN A 159 3.97 11.66 6.76
N LEU A 160 3.30 12.57 6.06
CA LEU A 160 1.95 12.39 5.51
C LEU A 160 2.01 12.63 4.01
N ILE A 161 1.47 11.71 3.23
CA ILE A 161 1.52 11.74 1.76
C ILE A 161 0.09 11.64 1.22
N LEU A 162 -0.29 12.55 0.32
CA LEU A 162 -1.53 12.49 -0.44
C LEU A 162 -1.22 12.22 -1.91
N TYR A 163 -1.93 11.29 -2.53
CA TYR A 163 -1.71 10.87 -3.92
C TYR A 163 -2.79 11.46 -4.86
N GLU A 164 -2.38 12.03 -5.99
CA GLU A 164 -3.27 12.69 -6.96
C GLU A 164 -4.28 11.73 -7.60
N THR A 165 -3.80 10.68 -8.29
CA THR A 165 -4.69 9.79 -9.07
C THR A 165 -5.50 8.86 -8.17
N PHE A 166 -4.86 8.29 -7.15
CA PHE A 166 -5.46 7.25 -6.30
C PHE A 166 -6.27 7.81 -5.14
N ASN A 167 -6.03 9.07 -4.74
CA ASN A 167 -6.58 9.68 -3.52
C ASN A 167 -6.23 8.89 -2.24
N PHE A 168 -5.08 8.20 -2.27
CA PHE A 168 -4.53 7.52 -1.10
C PHE A 168 -3.95 8.52 -0.12
N ILE A 169 -3.93 8.08 1.13
CA ILE A 169 -3.29 8.78 2.24
C ILE A 169 -2.30 7.81 2.86
N ASP A 170 -1.01 8.11 2.75
CA ASP A 170 0.02 7.33 3.42
C ASP A 170 0.55 8.10 4.63
N VAL A 171 0.83 7.36 5.69
CA VAL A 171 1.48 7.84 6.90
C VAL A 171 2.71 6.99 7.15
N GLN A 172 3.89 7.62 7.16
CA GLN A 172 5.17 6.97 7.39
C GLN A 172 5.77 7.48 8.71
N ILE A 173 5.90 6.61 9.71
CA ILE A 173 6.54 6.90 10.98
C ILE A 173 8.00 6.43 10.92
N LEU A 174 8.94 7.38 10.99
CA LEU A 174 10.36 7.05 11.06
C LEU A 174 10.72 6.66 12.50
N ASP A 175 10.40 7.54 13.45
CA ASP A 175 10.52 7.28 14.88
C ASP A 175 9.48 8.07 15.66
N LYS A 176 8.89 7.40 16.65
CA LYS A 176 7.89 7.95 17.57
C LYS A 176 8.11 7.36 18.96
N PRO A 177 8.95 7.99 19.80
CA PRO A 177 9.05 7.64 21.21
C PRO A 177 7.80 8.08 21.98
N THR A 178 7.75 7.84 23.30
CA THR A 178 6.64 8.29 24.15
C THR A 178 7.12 9.00 25.40
N CYS A 179 6.51 10.15 25.71
CA CYS A 179 6.63 10.80 27.01
C CYS A 179 5.29 10.80 27.75
N THR A 180 5.15 9.98 28.81
CA THR A 180 3.89 9.90 29.57
C THR A 180 3.71 11.03 30.60
N ALA A 181 4.75 11.84 30.82
CA ALA A 181 4.71 12.98 31.74
C ALA A 181 3.83 14.13 31.23
N TRP A 182 3.54 14.16 29.92
CA TRP A 182 2.71 15.18 29.28
C TRP A 182 1.57 14.55 28.49
N ASN A 183 0.36 15.09 28.65
CA ASN A 183 -0.89 14.59 28.03
C ASN A 183 -1.10 13.06 28.11
N GLY A 184 -0.49 12.43 29.13
CA GLY A 184 -0.38 10.98 29.31
C GLY A 184 0.29 10.22 28.17
N GLY A 185 1.06 10.87 27.29
CA GLY A 185 1.80 10.25 26.18
C GLY A 185 0.94 9.75 25.04
N ARG A 186 -0.29 10.29 24.89
CA ARG A 186 -1.23 9.84 23.87
C ARG A 186 -0.85 10.33 22.49
N ALA A 187 -1.04 9.48 21.49
CA ALA A 187 -0.89 9.85 20.08
C ALA A 187 -1.98 9.18 19.22
N VAL A 188 -2.21 9.72 18.01
CA VAL A 188 -3.22 9.22 17.07
C VAL A 188 -2.68 9.17 15.64
N ILE A 189 -3.00 8.09 14.93
CA ILE A 189 -2.97 8.00 13.47
C ILE A 189 -4.40 7.71 13.00
N GLY A 190 -4.90 8.42 12.00
CA GLY A 190 -6.24 8.17 11.48
C GLY A 190 -6.84 9.31 10.68
N ILE A 191 -8.12 9.18 10.35
CA ILE A 191 -8.89 10.14 9.56
C ILE A 191 -10.25 10.41 10.20
N LEU A 192 -10.76 11.62 10.04
CA LEU A 192 -12.08 12.04 10.52
C LEU A 192 -12.76 12.95 9.51
N ASN A 193 -13.96 12.57 9.06
CA ASN A 193 -14.71 13.31 8.05
C ASN A 193 -15.21 14.69 8.55
N GLU A 194 -15.70 15.50 7.62
CA GLU A 194 -16.16 16.87 7.88
C GLU A 194 -17.23 16.98 8.97
N ASN A 195 -18.13 16.00 9.07
CA ASN A 195 -19.22 16.04 10.06
C ASN A 195 -18.88 15.33 11.37
N GLY A 196 -17.70 14.72 11.48
CA GLY A 196 -17.26 13.93 12.63
C GLY A 196 -18.07 12.64 12.86
N THR A 197 -18.70 12.11 11.81
CA THR A 197 -19.59 10.93 11.87
C THR A 197 -18.92 9.64 11.38
N SER A 198 -17.81 9.76 10.66
CA SER A 198 -17.04 8.62 10.15
C SER A 198 -15.56 8.89 10.41
N SER A 199 -14.89 7.90 10.98
CA SER A 199 -13.48 7.94 11.33
C SER A 199 -12.85 6.58 11.08
N LEU A 200 -11.57 6.54 10.75
CA LEU A 200 -10.81 5.31 10.66
C LEU A 200 -9.42 5.50 11.26
N ALA A 201 -8.87 4.46 11.87
CA ALA A 201 -7.54 4.46 12.44
C ALA A 201 -6.93 3.07 12.26
N PRO A 202 -5.60 2.97 12.10
CA PRO A 202 -4.91 1.70 12.15
C PRO A 202 -5.12 0.99 13.50
N PRO A 203 -4.95 -0.34 13.56
CA PRO A 203 -5.05 -1.11 14.80
C PRO A 203 -4.21 -0.53 15.94
N GLY A 204 -4.85 -0.12 17.04
CA GLY A 204 -4.17 0.41 18.22
C GLY A 204 -3.56 1.82 18.03
N ARG A 205 -3.93 2.55 16.98
CA ARG A 205 -3.50 3.93 16.72
C ARG A 205 -4.63 4.96 16.89
N ASP A 206 -5.83 4.54 17.30
CA ASP A 206 -7.01 5.40 17.42
C ASP A 206 -7.01 6.31 18.66
N THR A 207 -6.19 5.98 19.67
CA THR A 207 -5.84 6.77 20.86
C THR A 207 -4.80 6.00 21.68
N GLY A 208 -4.47 6.50 22.88
CA GLY A 208 -3.62 5.79 23.84
C GLY A 208 -2.12 6.00 23.62
N VAL A 209 -1.31 5.28 24.38
CA VAL A 209 0.15 5.42 24.41
C VAL A 209 0.78 4.32 23.58
N TRP A 210 1.53 4.72 22.56
CA TRP A 210 2.24 3.80 21.67
C TRP A 210 3.53 4.43 21.16
N THR A 211 4.53 3.58 20.98
CA THR A 211 5.76 3.88 20.25
C THR A 211 5.73 3.20 18.90
N ALA A 212 6.43 3.76 17.93
CA ALA A 212 6.61 3.17 16.61
C ALA A 212 7.96 3.59 16.03
N SER A 213 8.56 2.74 15.22
CA SER A 213 9.74 3.04 14.43
C SER A 213 9.61 2.24 13.14
N GLN A 214 9.91 2.87 12.01
CA GLN A 214 9.80 2.28 10.67
C GLN A 214 8.42 1.64 10.42
N GLU A 215 7.36 2.43 10.58
CA GLU A 215 5.97 1.97 10.46
C GLU A 215 5.20 2.77 9.39
N GLY A 216 4.60 2.07 8.42
CA GLY A 216 3.79 2.64 7.36
C GLY A 216 2.30 2.26 7.44
N TRP A 217 1.40 3.19 7.11
CA TRP A 217 -0.03 2.93 6.97
C TRP A 217 -0.63 3.65 5.77
N ARG A 218 -1.44 2.93 4.97
CA ARG A 218 -2.22 3.48 3.85
C ARG A 218 -3.70 3.54 4.20
N PHE A 219 -4.35 4.65 3.90
CA PHE A 219 -5.80 4.77 3.84
C PHE A 219 -6.23 4.91 2.40
N ALA A 220 -7.00 3.95 1.92
CA ALA A 220 -7.50 3.91 0.55
C ALA A 220 -9.02 3.96 0.53
N ARG A 221 -9.59 4.60 -0.50
CA ARG A 221 -11.02 4.47 -0.78
C ARG A 221 -11.25 3.18 -1.57
N PRO A 222 -12.46 2.59 -1.49
CA PRO A 222 -12.83 1.49 -2.37
C PRO A 222 -12.59 1.87 -3.83
N LEU A 223 -11.98 0.98 -4.61
CA LEU A 223 -11.75 1.15 -6.04
C LEU A 223 -13.06 1.53 -6.76
N ASP A 224 -12.98 2.57 -7.59
CA ASP A 224 -14.10 3.00 -8.40
C ASP A 224 -14.15 2.21 -9.71
N ASN A 225 -14.90 1.11 -9.71
CA ASN A 225 -15.09 0.28 -10.90
C ASN A 225 -15.84 0.99 -12.06
N SER A 226 -16.23 2.27 -11.90
CA SER A 226 -16.77 3.09 -12.99
C SER A 226 -15.68 3.82 -13.80
N VAL A 227 -14.42 3.69 -13.40
CA VAL A 227 -13.26 4.25 -14.10
C VAL A 227 -12.34 3.12 -14.55
N TYR A 228 -11.89 3.20 -15.78
CA TYR A 228 -10.84 2.39 -16.38
C TYR A 228 -9.67 3.32 -16.68
N ASN A 229 -8.50 3.04 -16.12
CA ASN A 229 -7.29 3.82 -16.33
C ASN A 229 -6.42 3.13 -17.37
N TYR A 230 -5.84 3.90 -18.29
CA TYR A 230 -4.93 3.42 -19.32
C TYR A 230 -3.73 4.36 -19.37
N VAL A 231 -2.57 3.86 -18.94
CA VAL A 231 -1.31 4.61 -18.93
C VAL A 231 -0.41 4.08 -20.05
N VAL A 232 0.15 4.98 -20.85
CA VAL A 232 1.09 4.63 -21.92
C VAL A 232 2.32 5.53 -21.88
N CYS A 233 3.43 5.05 -22.43
CA CYS A 233 4.63 5.83 -22.60
C CYS A 233 4.51 6.95 -23.64
N ASP A 234 5.05 8.11 -23.30
CA ASP A 234 5.29 9.24 -24.20
C ASP A 234 6.79 9.51 -24.34
N ASP A 235 7.44 8.79 -25.27
CA ASP A 235 8.88 8.86 -25.54
C ASP A 235 9.39 10.25 -25.97
N ASN A 236 8.49 11.15 -26.40
CA ASN A 236 8.88 12.45 -26.95
C ASN A 236 8.47 13.64 -26.07
N GLU A 237 7.83 13.35 -24.93
CA GLU A 237 7.41 14.29 -23.89
C GLU A 237 6.54 15.45 -24.42
N ASP A 238 5.75 15.25 -25.48
CA ASP A 238 4.81 16.25 -26.01
C ASP A 238 3.40 16.19 -25.38
N GLY A 239 3.19 15.21 -24.51
CA GLY A 239 1.95 14.91 -23.82
C GLY A 239 0.95 14.12 -24.67
N LEU A 240 1.32 13.64 -25.85
CA LEU A 240 0.45 12.93 -26.78
C LEU A 240 0.99 11.53 -27.09
N ALA A 241 0.12 10.54 -27.01
CA ALA A 241 0.41 9.16 -27.36
C ALA A 241 -0.71 8.53 -28.19
N VAL A 242 -0.48 7.29 -28.62
CA VAL A 242 -1.48 6.47 -29.33
C VAL A 242 -1.92 5.35 -28.41
N PHE A 243 -3.23 5.27 -28.16
CA PHE A 243 -3.86 4.27 -27.32
C PHE A 243 -4.54 3.20 -28.18
N ASN A 244 -4.36 1.93 -27.82
CA ASN A 244 -5.04 0.81 -28.47
C ASN A 244 -6.39 0.56 -27.81
N LEU A 245 -7.47 1.09 -28.40
CA LEU A 245 -8.82 0.94 -27.87
C LEU A 245 -9.35 -0.51 -27.96
N ASN A 246 -8.71 -1.42 -28.70
CA ASN A 246 -9.12 -2.83 -28.64
C ASN A 246 -8.73 -3.45 -27.29
N LEU A 247 -7.60 -3.05 -26.69
CA LEU A 247 -7.20 -3.50 -25.36
C LEU A 247 -8.25 -3.13 -24.32
N VAL A 248 -8.67 -1.85 -24.31
CA VAL A 248 -9.75 -1.34 -23.46
C VAL A 248 -11.04 -2.17 -23.59
N LYS A 249 -11.40 -2.57 -24.82
CA LYS A 249 -12.61 -3.39 -25.05
C LYS A 249 -12.44 -4.81 -24.54
N GLU A 250 -11.27 -5.41 -24.73
CA GLU A 250 -10.93 -6.76 -24.29
C GLU A 250 -10.91 -6.86 -22.76
N GLU A 251 -10.40 -5.86 -22.06
CA GLU A 251 -10.38 -5.82 -20.60
C GLU A 251 -11.76 -5.52 -19.99
N LEU A 252 -12.52 -4.57 -20.57
CA LEU A 252 -13.88 -4.29 -20.10
C LEU A 252 -14.86 -5.44 -20.39
N SER A 253 -14.61 -6.25 -21.42
CA SER A 253 -15.45 -7.39 -21.78
C SER A 253 -14.68 -8.47 -22.54
N SER A 254 -14.00 -9.36 -21.82
CA SER A 254 -13.24 -10.46 -22.43
C SER A 254 -14.07 -11.42 -23.27
N GLU A 255 -15.34 -11.64 -22.90
CA GLU A 255 -16.25 -12.52 -23.64
C GLU A 255 -16.89 -11.87 -24.87
N SER A 256 -16.97 -10.52 -24.92
CA SER A 256 -17.70 -9.80 -25.97
C SER A 256 -17.13 -8.38 -26.21
N PRO A 257 -15.85 -8.25 -26.56
CA PRO A 257 -15.19 -6.94 -26.69
C PRO A 257 -15.84 -6.05 -27.75
N GLU A 258 -16.33 -6.65 -28.84
CA GLU A 258 -17.05 -5.96 -29.93
C GLU A 258 -18.36 -5.29 -29.49
N SER A 259 -18.88 -5.63 -28.31
CA SER A 259 -20.09 -5.00 -27.76
C SER A 259 -19.79 -3.74 -26.94
N VAL A 260 -18.52 -3.48 -26.64
CA VAL A 260 -18.05 -2.26 -25.97
C VAL A 260 -17.91 -1.16 -27.02
N ILE A 261 -18.64 -0.05 -26.83
CA ILE A 261 -18.63 1.10 -27.75
C ILE A 261 -18.06 2.30 -27.02
N ILE A 262 -17.05 2.96 -27.61
CA ILE A 262 -16.31 4.06 -26.97
C ILE A 262 -16.64 5.39 -27.64
N PHE A 263 -16.75 6.44 -26.84
CA PHE A 263 -17.13 7.80 -27.23
C PHE A 263 -16.17 8.83 -26.63
N THR A 264 -16.02 9.98 -27.30
CA THR A 264 -15.22 11.10 -26.77
C THR A 264 -15.98 11.99 -25.79
N SER A 265 -17.30 11.80 -25.64
CA SER A 265 -18.11 12.60 -24.72
C SER A 265 -19.18 11.76 -24.03
N GLN A 266 -19.51 12.12 -22.79
CA GLN A 266 -20.57 11.46 -22.03
C GLN A 266 -21.93 11.58 -22.73
N SER A 267 -22.23 12.75 -23.32
CA SER A 267 -23.50 12.96 -24.03
C SER A 267 -23.65 12.04 -25.24
N ASP A 268 -22.56 11.78 -25.96
CA ASP A 268 -22.54 10.85 -27.09
C ASP A 268 -22.72 9.40 -26.61
N ALA A 269 -22.09 9.03 -25.50
CA ALA A 269 -22.28 7.73 -24.86
C ALA A 269 -23.73 7.49 -24.40
N GLU A 270 -24.36 8.49 -23.76
CA GLU A 270 -25.75 8.42 -23.31
C GLU A 270 -26.76 8.33 -24.45
N THR A 271 -26.46 8.97 -25.60
CA THR A 271 -27.36 9.00 -26.76
C THR A 271 -27.03 7.99 -27.84
N GLY A 272 -25.86 7.33 -27.74
CA GLY A 272 -25.35 6.40 -28.74
C GLY A 272 -24.97 7.05 -30.08
N THR A 273 -24.54 8.31 -30.08
CA THR A 273 -24.15 9.06 -31.29
C THR A 273 -22.63 9.20 -31.42
N ASN A 274 -22.12 9.31 -32.65
CA ASN A 274 -20.69 9.57 -32.93
C ASN A 274 -19.68 8.62 -32.23
N PRO A 275 -19.84 7.28 -32.31
CA PRO A 275 -18.87 6.36 -31.71
C PRO A 275 -17.50 6.45 -32.38
N ILE A 276 -16.45 6.19 -31.61
CA ILE A 276 -15.09 6.01 -32.13
C ILE A 276 -15.03 4.66 -32.85
N ASN A 277 -14.74 4.69 -34.15
CA ASN A 277 -14.68 3.48 -34.99
C ASN A 277 -13.24 3.01 -35.27
N SER A 278 -12.24 3.77 -34.86
CA SER A 278 -10.82 3.41 -34.98
C SER A 278 -10.42 2.48 -33.84
N SER A 279 -9.49 1.55 -34.08
CA SER A 279 -8.81 0.80 -33.01
C SER A 279 -7.84 1.71 -32.28
N ASP A 280 -7.17 2.61 -33.00
CA ASP A 280 -6.13 3.46 -32.45
C ASP A 280 -6.72 4.84 -32.21
N PHE A 281 -6.40 5.42 -31.05
CA PHE A 281 -6.85 6.75 -30.67
C PHE A 281 -5.67 7.57 -30.15
N SER A 282 -5.42 8.73 -30.77
CA SER A 282 -4.49 9.71 -30.22
C SER A 282 -5.25 10.69 -29.34
N ASN A 283 -4.76 10.91 -28.12
CA ASN A 283 -5.28 11.98 -27.30
C ASN A 283 -5.01 13.34 -27.97
N VAL A 284 -5.86 14.31 -27.66
CA VAL A 284 -5.77 15.70 -28.14
C VAL A 284 -5.55 16.69 -27.01
N ASN A 285 -5.87 16.28 -25.78
CA ASN A 285 -5.51 16.98 -24.57
C ASN A 285 -4.18 16.40 -24.08
N PRO A 286 -3.12 17.20 -23.95
CA PRO A 286 -1.85 16.72 -23.43
C PRO A 286 -1.99 16.09 -22.05
N ASN A 287 -1.19 15.06 -21.76
CA ASN A 287 -1.05 14.35 -20.48
C ASN A 287 -2.25 13.46 -20.10
N GLU A 288 -3.47 13.94 -20.26
CA GLU A 288 -4.68 13.19 -19.89
C GLU A 288 -5.89 13.47 -20.79
N GLN A 289 -6.70 12.43 -21.05
CA GLN A 289 -7.98 12.55 -21.73
C GLN A 289 -8.99 11.48 -21.29
N THR A 290 -10.19 11.92 -20.89
CA THR A 290 -11.31 11.00 -20.62
C THR A 290 -12.11 10.68 -21.88
N LEU A 291 -12.30 9.39 -22.12
CA LEU A 291 -13.29 8.82 -23.03
C LEU A 291 -14.41 8.11 -22.23
N TYR A 292 -15.42 7.59 -22.91
CA TYR A 292 -16.57 6.94 -22.30
C TYR A 292 -16.89 5.64 -23.03
N ALA A 293 -16.73 4.50 -22.36
CA ALA A 293 -17.08 3.18 -22.86
C ALA A 293 -18.48 2.79 -22.40
N VAL A 294 -19.28 2.25 -23.31
CA VAL A 294 -20.64 1.75 -23.03
C VAL A 294 -20.68 0.25 -23.22
N PHE A 295 -21.05 -0.46 -22.16
CA PHE A 295 -21.26 -1.91 -22.17
C PHE A 295 -22.40 -2.29 -21.23
N ASN A 296 -23.33 -3.14 -21.70
CA ASN A 296 -24.51 -3.58 -20.94
C ASN A 296 -25.35 -2.46 -20.29
N GLY A 297 -25.35 -1.25 -20.87
CA GLY A 297 -26.08 -0.10 -20.35
C GLY A 297 -25.36 0.67 -19.24
N THR A 298 -24.15 0.25 -18.87
CA THR A 298 -23.24 1.00 -17.99
C THR A 298 -22.34 1.87 -18.84
N ILE A 299 -22.07 3.09 -18.35
CA ILE A 299 -21.06 4.00 -18.92
C ILE A 299 -19.86 3.99 -17.97
N THR A 300 -18.72 3.54 -18.47
CA THR A 300 -17.42 3.54 -17.77
C THR A 300 -16.58 4.66 -18.33
N GLN A 301 -15.98 5.48 -17.46
CA GLN A 301 -15.00 6.47 -17.89
C GLN A 301 -13.69 5.76 -18.22
N VAL A 302 -13.10 6.08 -19.36
CA VAL A 302 -11.79 5.57 -19.78
C VAL A 302 -10.81 6.73 -19.70
N LYS A 303 -10.00 6.78 -18.65
CA LYS A 303 -8.98 7.81 -18.45
C LYS A 303 -7.69 7.38 -19.15
N LEU A 304 -7.41 8.05 -20.26
CA LEU A 304 -6.15 7.91 -20.99
C LEU A 304 -5.13 8.85 -20.35
N MET A 305 -3.97 8.33 -19.99
CA MET A 305 -2.89 9.06 -19.34
C MET A 305 -1.58 8.75 -20.05
N VAL A 306 -0.70 9.73 -20.15
CA VAL A 306 0.66 9.54 -20.68
C VAL A 306 1.68 9.92 -19.63
N ILE A 307 2.79 9.18 -19.60
CA ILE A 307 3.91 9.41 -18.68
C ILE A 307 5.24 9.42 -19.45
N ASP A 308 6.25 10.07 -18.86
CA ASP A 308 7.64 9.86 -19.28
C ASP A 308 8.07 8.48 -18.77
N CYS A 309 8.53 7.63 -19.68
CA CYS A 309 8.93 6.27 -19.32
C CYS A 309 10.42 6.11 -19.06
N ASN A 310 11.24 7.14 -19.31
CA ASN A 310 12.66 7.10 -18.95
C ASN A 310 12.90 7.52 -17.50
N THR A 311 11.84 7.87 -16.79
CA THR A 311 11.85 8.18 -15.36
C THR A 311 11.42 6.96 -14.56
N ASP A 312 11.77 7.00 -13.30
CA ASP A 312 11.37 6.08 -12.24
C ASP A 312 10.50 6.93 -11.28
N TYR A 313 9.22 6.59 -11.15
CA TYR A 313 8.23 7.46 -10.49
C TYR A 313 8.05 7.17 -9.00
N ASP A 314 8.24 5.93 -8.56
CA ASP A 314 8.25 5.51 -7.16
C ASP A 314 9.65 5.47 -6.54
N LEU A 315 10.69 5.59 -7.36
CA LEU A 315 12.11 5.67 -7.01
C LEU A 315 12.68 4.34 -6.50
N ASP A 316 12.18 3.24 -7.02
CA ASP A 316 12.54 1.90 -6.59
C ASP A 316 13.71 1.28 -7.40
N SER A 317 14.26 2.03 -8.35
CA SER A 317 15.33 1.68 -9.29
C SER A 317 14.90 0.93 -10.56
N ILE A 318 13.61 0.73 -10.79
CA ILE A 318 13.05 0.23 -12.03
C ILE A 318 12.49 1.43 -12.82
N ALA A 319 12.74 1.46 -14.13
CA ALA A 319 12.19 2.51 -14.97
C ALA A 319 10.78 2.12 -15.42
N ASN A 320 9.88 3.09 -15.53
CA ASN A 320 8.47 2.85 -15.83
C ASN A 320 8.24 1.99 -17.10
N ASP A 321 9.10 2.07 -18.14
CA ASP A 321 8.95 1.25 -19.35
C ASP A 321 9.25 -0.25 -19.15
N LEU A 322 10.01 -0.59 -18.11
CA LEU A 322 10.37 -1.98 -17.79
C LEU A 322 9.28 -2.71 -17.01
N GLU A 323 8.26 -2.00 -16.57
CA GLU A 323 7.20 -2.49 -15.71
C GLU A 323 5.91 -2.82 -16.47
N ASP A 324 5.93 -2.68 -17.80
CA ASP A 324 4.96 -3.33 -18.70
C ASP A 324 5.28 -4.83 -18.80
N LEU A 325 5.03 -5.57 -17.72
CA LEU A 325 5.44 -6.97 -17.57
C LEU A 325 4.85 -7.87 -18.66
N ASN A 326 3.64 -7.56 -19.11
CA ASN A 326 2.93 -8.35 -20.10
C ASN A 326 3.18 -7.87 -21.56
N GLY A 327 3.70 -6.66 -21.75
CA GLY A 327 4.08 -6.09 -23.04
C GLY A 327 2.90 -5.64 -23.90
N ASP A 328 1.74 -5.33 -23.29
CA ASP A 328 0.54 -4.85 -23.99
C ASP A 328 0.49 -3.33 -24.13
N GLY A 329 1.41 -2.62 -23.48
CA GLY A 329 1.59 -1.18 -23.51
C GLY A 329 0.72 -0.41 -22.51
N ASN A 330 -0.04 -1.07 -21.62
CA ASN A 330 -0.82 -0.44 -20.57
C ASN A 330 -0.21 -0.65 -19.19
N LEU A 331 0.69 0.24 -18.79
CA LEU A 331 1.35 0.19 -17.47
C LEU A 331 0.40 0.20 -16.27
N TYR A 332 -0.86 0.62 -16.44
CA TYR A 332 -1.80 0.64 -15.32
C TYR A 332 -2.34 -0.74 -14.94
N ASN A 333 -2.31 -1.72 -15.86
CA ASN A 333 -2.91 -3.04 -15.60
C ASN A 333 -1.90 -4.07 -15.05
N ASP A 334 -0.61 -3.73 -15.00
CA ASP A 334 0.44 -4.49 -14.36
C ASP A 334 0.51 -4.06 -12.88
N ASP A 335 -0.11 -4.87 -12.02
CA ASP A 335 -0.28 -4.68 -10.57
C ASP A 335 -0.11 -6.08 -9.96
N THR A 336 1.11 -6.40 -9.54
CA THR A 336 1.54 -7.79 -9.24
C THR A 336 0.90 -8.32 -7.96
N ASP A 337 0.80 -7.49 -6.92
CA ASP A 337 0.19 -7.86 -5.64
C ASP A 337 -1.34 -7.61 -5.58
N GLY A 338 -1.88 -6.83 -6.53
CA GLY A 338 -3.29 -6.53 -6.64
C GLY A 338 -3.81 -5.54 -5.59
N ASP A 339 -2.95 -4.71 -4.99
CA ASP A 339 -3.36 -3.71 -3.99
C ASP A 339 -4.10 -2.52 -4.62
N GLY A 340 -3.97 -2.35 -5.94
CA GLY A 340 -4.57 -1.29 -6.75
C GLY A 340 -3.60 -0.16 -7.15
N ILE A 341 -2.32 -0.26 -6.81
CA ILE A 341 -1.21 0.52 -7.37
C ILE A 341 -0.54 -0.32 -8.45
N PRO A 342 -0.45 0.19 -9.69
CA PRO A 342 0.34 -0.48 -10.72
C PRO A 342 1.83 -0.40 -10.39
N ASN A 343 2.60 -1.42 -10.79
CA ASN A 343 4.01 -1.60 -10.44
C ASN A 343 4.84 -0.31 -10.59
N PHE A 344 4.73 0.43 -11.70
CA PHE A 344 5.47 1.69 -11.93
C PHE A 344 5.19 2.86 -10.96
N LEU A 345 4.31 2.64 -9.99
CA LEU A 345 3.99 3.56 -8.91
C LEU A 345 4.04 2.89 -7.53
N ASP A 346 4.35 1.60 -7.47
CA ASP A 346 4.46 0.79 -6.26
C ASP A 346 5.91 0.44 -5.98
N ASN A 347 6.36 0.71 -4.77
CA ASN A 347 7.75 0.50 -4.38
C ASN A 347 7.94 -0.82 -3.60
N ASP A 348 6.93 -1.69 -3.63
CA ASP A 348 6.82 -3.05 -3.05
C ASP A 348 5.90 -3.85 -3.98
N ASP A 349 6.39 -4.11 -5.19
CA ASP A 349 5.62 -4.61 -6.33
C ASP A 349 4.84 -5.91 -6.03
N ASP A 350 5.40 -6.80 -5.20
CA ASP A 350 4.83 -8.11 -4.89
C ASP A 350 4.09 -8.16 -3.53
N GLY A 351 4.13 -7.04 -2.79
CA GLY A 351 3.38 -6.80 -1.57
C GLY A 351 3.87 -7.63 -0.39
N ASP A 352 5.14 -8.01 -0.36
CA ASP A 352 5.72 -8.84 0.70
C ASP A 352 6.23 -8.01 1.91
N MET A 353 6.24 -6.67 1.78
CA MET A 353 6.73 -5.65 2.72
C MET A 353 8.24 -5.36 2.68
N VAL A 354 8.98 -5.97 1.77
CA VAL A 354 10.32 -5.57 1.36
C VAL A 354 10.18 -4.54 0.24
N LEU A 355 11.15 -3.63 0.14
CA LEU A 355 11.10 -2.63 -0.92
C LEU A 355 11.73 -3.23 -2.17
N THR A 356 11.13 -2.97 -3.34
CA THR A 356 11.68 -3.37 -4.65
C THR A 356 13.15 -2.96 -4.78
N GLU A 357 13.54 -1.79 -4.25
CA GLU A 357 14.93 -1.29 -4.28
C GLU A 357 15.95 -2.18 -3.53
N PHE A 358 15.49 -2.99 -2.58
CA PHE A 358 16.32 -3.94 -1.82
C PHE A 358 16.39 -5.30 -2.54
N GLU A 359 15.40 -5.66 -3.34
CA GLU A 359 15.36 -6.92 -4.09
C GLU A 359 15.98 -6.77 -5.48
N TYR A 360 16.13 -5.54 -5.97
CA TYR A 360 16.67 -5.25 -7.28
C TYR A 360 18.21 -5.36 -7.33
N VAL A 361 18.71 -6.59 -7.48
CA VAL A 361 20.15 -6.87 -7.61
C VAL A 361 20.52 -7.16 -9.06
N PHE A 362 21.25 -6.25 -9.70
CA PHE A 362 21.90 -6.55 -10.98
C PHE A 362 23.05 -7.56 -10.80
N PRO A 363 23.15 -8.64 -11.60
CA PRO A 363 24.25 -9.61 -11.54
C PRO A 363 25.66 -9.00 -11.70
N ASP A 364 25.78 -7.81 -12.32
CA ASP A 364 27.04 -7.12 -12.60
C ASP A 364 27.13 -5.69 -12.00
N GLY A 365 26.27 -5.36 -11.02
CA GLY A 365 26.20 -4.05 -10.36
C GLY A 365 25.29 -3.03 -11.07
N ARG A 366 25.02 -1.88 -10.40
CA ARG A 366 24.02 -0.81 -10.71
C ARG A 366 24.04 -0.15 -12.11
N ASN A 367 24.67 -0.75 -13.11
CA ASN A 367 24.93 -0.13 -14.42
C ASN A 367 24.81 -1.13 -15.59
N SER A 368 24.14 -2.27 -15.41
CA SER A 368 23.84 -3.20 -16.50
C SER A 368 22.48 -2.89 -17.12
N ASP A 369 22.46 -2.82 -18.45
CA ASP A 369 21.26 -2.61 -19.26
C ASP A 369 20.21 -3.71 -18.97
N ALA A 370 19.12 -3.33 -18.29
CA ALA A 370 17.70 -3.76 -18.29
C ALA A 370 17.23 -5.09 -18.96
N GLY A 371 18.08 -6.11 -19.12
CA GLY A 371 17.76 -7.29 -19.92
C GLY A 371 17.50 -8.58 -19.14
N ASP A 372 18.11 -8.73 -17.97
CA ASP A 372 18.00 -9.93 -17.13
C ASP A 372 17.83 -9.43 -15.68
N SER A 373 16.58 -9.32 -15.22
CA SER A 373 16.29 -9.23 -13.80
C SER A 373 16.80 -10.50 -13.10
N LEU A 374 17.29 -10.36 -11.86
CA LEU A 374 17.73 -11.52 -11.09
C LEU A 374 16.51 -12.38 -10.74
N ASP A 375 16.70 -13.69 -10.86
CA ASP A 375 15.77 -14.77 -10.52
C ASP A 375 16.66 -15.83 -9.85
N THR A 376 16.76 -15.75 -8.52
CA THR A 376 17.76 -16.50 -7.73
C THR A 376 17.47 -18.00 -7.72
N ASP A 377 16.20 -18.40 -7.64
CA ASP A 377 15.78 -19.80 -7.58
C ASP A 377 15.47 -20.41 -8.96
N ALA A 378 15.38 -19.57 -10.00
CA ALA A 378 15.11 -19.90 -11.40
C ALA A 378 13.70 -20.46 -11.65
N ASP A 379 12.69 -20.03 -10.88
CA ASP A 379 11.29 -20.41 -11.07
C ASP A 379 10.58 -19.64 -12.21
N GLY A 380 11.20 -18.54 -12.66
CA GLY A 380 10.72 -17.67 -13.73
C GLY A 380 10.00 -16.40 -13.25
N ILE A 381 9.95 -16.14 -11.96
CA ILE A 381 9.53 -14.89 -11.34
C ILE A 381 10.81 -14.13 -10.94
N PRO A 382 10.99 -12.88 -11.38
CA PRO A 382 12.08 -12.04 -10.89
C PRO A 382 11.96 -11.82 -9.38
N ASN A 383 13.09 -11.73 -8.68
CA ASN A 383 13.14 -11.51 -7.23
C ASN A 383 12.26 -10.36 -6.73
N TYR A 384 12.32 -9.21 -7.38
CA TYR A 384 11.50 -8.04 -7.01
C TYR A 384 9.98 -8.24 -7.22
N LEU A 385 9.57 -9.38 -7.78
CA LEU A 385 8.20 -9.83 -7.96
C LEU A 385 7.92 -11.16 -7.21
N ASP A 386 8.86 -11.62 -6.36
CA ASP A 386 8.81 -12.89 -5.64
C ASP A 386 9.06 -12.71 -4.13
N ASN A 387 8.19 -13.32 -3.32
CA ASN A 387 8.25 -13.20 -1.86
C ASN A 387 9.15 -14.25 -1.18
N ASP A 388 9.76 -15.16 -1.96
CA ASP A 388 10.64 -16.24 -1.51
C ASP A 388 11.80 -16.38 -2.52
N ASP A 389 12.58 -15.30 -2.64
CA ASP A 389 13.60 -15.07 -3.66
C ASP A 389 14.53 -16.25 -3.97
N ASP A 390 14.96 -16.98 -2.95
CA ASP A 390 15.90 -18.09 -3.09
C ASP A 390 15.23 -19.49 -3.08
N GLY A 391 13.91 -19.51 -2.94
CA GLY A 391 13.06 -20.69 -2.95
C GLY A 391 13.30 -21.64 -1.78
N ASP A 392 13.84 -21.17 -0.65
CA ASP A 392 14.13 -21.98 0.53
C ASP A 392 12.89 -22.26 1.40
N GLY A 393 11.82 -21.49 1.21
CA GLY A 393 10.55 -21.59 1.93
C GLY A 393 10.41 -20.64 3.13
N VAL A 394 11.36 -19.73 3.34
CA VAL A 394 11.30 -18.59 4.25
C VAL A 394 11.07 -17.34 3.41
N LEU A 395 10.00 -16.57 3.71
CA LEU A 395 9.73 -15.36 2.92
C LEU A 395 10.85 -14.33 3.13
N THR A 396 11.19 -13.58 2.09
CA THR A 396 12.21 -12.51 2.06
C THR A 396 12.09 -11.58 3.28
N ILE A 397 10.88 -11.09 3.57
CA ILE A 397 10.62 -10.23 4.75
C ILE A 397 10.98 -10.85 6.12
N ASN A 398 11.01 -12.18 6.25
CA ASN A 398 11.36 -12.87 7.50
C ASN A 398 12.85 -13.12 7.66
N GLU A 399 13.65 -12.74 6.67
CA GLU A 399 15.11 -12.86 6.68
C GLU A 399 15.82 -11.56 7.03
N ASP A 400 15.05 -10.50 7.32
CA ASP A 400 15.50 -9.37 8.13
C ASP A 400 15.60 -9.80 9.61
N TYR A 401 16.73 -10.43 9.94
CA TYR A 401 16.98 -10.95 11.28
C TYR A 401 17.21 -9.85 12.32
N ASN A 402 17.61 -8.66 11.88
CA ASN A 402 17.95 -7.56 12.76
C ASN A 402 16.78 -6.56 12.99
N GLY A 403 15.72 -6.65 12.17
CA GLY A 403 14.48 -5.90 12.28
C GLY A 403 14.63 -4.44 11.84
N ASN A 404 15.52 -4.16 10.90
CA ASN A 404 15.74 -2.82 10.35
C ASN A 404 14.91 -2.53 9.09
N ASN A 405 14.05 -3.46 8.64
CA ASN A 405 13.29 -3.47 7.40
C ASN A 405 14.17 -3.44 6.14
N ASN A 406 15.37 -4.04 6.20
CA ASN A 406 16.31 -4.13 5.08
C ASN A 406 17.02 -5.50 5.08
N PRO A 407 16.43 -6.53 4.46
CA PRO A 407 17.05 -7.86 4.38
C PRO A 407 18.34 -7.88 3.54
N MET A 408 18.60 -6.85 2.72
CA MET A 408 19.82 -6.71 1.90
C MET A 408 21.11 -6.61 2.71
N ASP A 409 21.06 -6.26 4.00
CA ASP A 409 22.26 -6.17 4.85
C ASP A 409 22.49 -7.34 5.82
N ASP A 410 21.61 -8.34 5.81
CA ASP A 410 21.73 -9.55 6.60
C ASP A 410 22.48 -10.65 5.82
N ASP A 411 23.65 -11.03 6.33
CA ASP A 411 24.52 -12.10 5.80
C ASP A 411 25.06 -12.90 7.00
N THR A 412 24.28 -13.90 7.43
CA THR A 412 24.54 -14.69 8.64
C THR A 412 25.78 -15.55 8.50
N ASN A 413 26.08 -16.04 7.28
CA ASN A 413 27.19 -16.95 7.02
C ASN A 413 28.49 -16.22 6.58
N SER A 414 28.40 -14.90 6.33
CA SER A 414 29.47 -14.01 5.88
C SER A 414 30.08 -14.41 4.52
N ASN A 415 29.25 -14.86 3.57
CA ASN A 415 29.67 -15.23 2.22
C ASN A 415 29.51 -14.10 1.18
N GLU A 416 29.09 -12.90 1.60
CA GLU A 416 28.81 -11.72 0.76
C GLU A 416 27.56 -11.86 -0.12
N ILE A 417 26.69 -12.83 0.16
CA ILE A 417 25.35 -12.98 -0.42
C ILE A 417 24.36 -12.70 0.71
N PRO A 418 23.41 -11.77 0.53
CA PRO A 418 22.33 -11.59 1.49
C PRO A 418 21.56 -12.89 1.74
N ASP A 419 21.09 -13.09 2.96
CA ASP A 419 20.49 -14.36 3.39
C ASP A 419 19.26 -14.73 2.54
N TYR A 420 18.42 -13.75 2.16
CA TYR A 420 17.26 -13.95 1.27
C TYR A 420 17.59 -14.33 -0.18
N LEU A 421 18.88 -14.33 -0.55
CA LEU A 421 19.40 -14.79 -1.84
C LEU A 421 20.23 -16.08 -1.69
N ASP A 422 20.26 -16.69 -0.51
CA ASP A 422 21.12 -17.82 -0.17
C ASP A 422 20.34 -18.97 0.48
N ASN A 423 19.86 -19.88 -0.38
CA ASN A 423 19.07 -21.03 0.04
C ASN A 423 19.81 -22.03 0.97
N GLU A 424 21.10 -21.84 1.23
CA GLU A 424 21.84 -22.60 2.23
C GLU A 424 21.74 -22.01 3.65
N VAL A 425 21.24 -20.77 3.81
CA VAL A 425 21.16 -20.05 5.09
C VAL A 425 19.94 -20.47 5.90
N ALA A 426 18.77 -20.63 5.28
CA ALA A 426 17.52 -21.16 5.83
C ALA A 426 17.62 -21.65 7.29
N LEU A 427 17.59 -20.74 8.27
CA LEU A 427 17.69 -21.09 9.69
C LEU A 427 16.34 -21.61 10.20
N GLY A 428 15.79 -22.62 9.52
CA GLY A 428 14.37 -22.95 9.55
C GLY A 428 14.01 -24.39 9.19
N LEU A 429 14.70 -25.38 9.77
CA LEU A 429 14.39 -26.83 9.74
C LEU A 429 14.80 -27.56 8.46
N THR A 430 15.61 -28.62 8.61
CA THR A 430 15.47 -29.83 7.79
C THR A 430 14.00 -30.04 7.47
N GLU A 431 13.65 -29.95 6.19
CA GLU A 431 12.32 -30.18 5.60
C GLU A 431 11.48 -31.08 6.53
N ASN A 432 10.61 -30.47 7.34
CA ASN A 432 9.83 -31.26 8.27
C ASN A 432 8.82 -32.01 7.42
N GLN A 433 9.07 -33.30 7.13
CA GLN A 433 8.19 -34.13 6.30
C GLN A 433 6.71 -34.09 6.75
N LEU A 434 6.46 -33.67 7.99
CA LEU A 434 5.14 -33.34 8.50
C LEU A 434 4.39 -32.25 7.73
N ILE A 435 5.06 -31.22 7.23
CA ILE A 435 4.42 -30.11 6.49
C ILE A 435 3.72 -30.66 5.24
N LYS A 436 4.29 -31.68 4.58
CA LYS A 436 3.66 -32.36 3.43
C LYS A 436 2.48 -33.26 3.81
N LEU A 437 2.33 -33.63 5.08
CA LEU A 437 1.29 -34.57 5.57
C LEU A 437 0.10 -33.88 6.24
N ILE A 438 0.21 -32.58 6.55
CA ILE A 438 -0.85 -31.81 7.19
C ILE A 438 -1.36 -30.76 6.21
N GLN A 439 -2.68 -30.66 6.06
CA GLN A 439 -3.31 -29.66 5.19
C GLN A 439 -4.46 -28.96 5.92
N VAL A 440 -4.54 -27.64 5.79
CA VAL A 440 -5.62 -26.81 6.34
C VAL A 440 -6.60 -26.45 5.23
N TYR A 441 -7.87 -26.80 5.36
CA TYR A 441 -8.88 -26.59 4.33
C TYR A 441 -10.30 -26.35 4.90
N PRO A 442 -11.20 -25.66 4.18
CA PRO A 442 -10.93 -24.93 2.95
C PRO A 442 -10.02 -23.71 3.23
N ASN A 443 -9.12 -23.44 2.28
CA ASN A 443 -8.37 -22.19 2.22
C ASN A 443 -8.58 -21.63 0.80
N PRO A 444 -9.31 -20.53 0.61
CA PRO A 444 -9.89 -19.65 1.65
C PRO A 444 -11.06 -20.28 2.44
N ALA A 445 -11.19 -19.92 3.71
CA ALA A 445 -12.19 -20.39 4.66
C ALA A 445 -13.34 -19.38 4.83
N GLU A 446 -14.60 -19.83 4.83
CA GLU A 446 -15.76 -18.98 5.16
C GLU A 446 -16.17 -19.16 6.62
N ASP A 447 -16.78 -20.29 6.98
CA ASP A 447 -17.31 -20.50 8.33
C ASP A 447 -16.44 -21.39 9.21
N PHE A 448 -15.63 -22.25 8.61
CA PHE A 448 -14.85 -23.25 9.32
C PHE A 448 -13.58 -23.63 8.56
N ILE A 449 -12.61 -24.16 9.29
CA ILE A 449 -11.46 -24.88 8.75
C ILE A 449 -11.40 -26.29 9.35
N SER A 450 -10.82 -27.20 8.61
CA SER A 450 -10.49 -28.57 8.96
C SER A 450 -9.00 -28.78 8.75
N ILE A 451 -8.42 -29.70 9.50
CA ILE A 451 -7.02 -30.07 9.37
C ILE A 451 -6.98 -31.54 8.95
N ALA A 452 -6.62 -31.80 7.70
CA ALA A 452 -6.32 -33.14 7.23
C ALA A 452 -4.97 -33.52 7.82
N ASN A 453 -4.95 -34.57 8.64
CA ASN A 453 -3.75 -35.07 9.25
C ASN A 453 -3.46 -36.48 8.72
N GLN A 454 -2.51 -36.58 7.79
CA GLN A 454 -2.06 -37.86 7.24
C GLN A 454 -0.86 -38.45 8.01
N SER A 455 -0.51 -37.86 9.16
CA SER A 455 0.55 -38.37 10.04
C SER A 455 0.02 -39.42 11.03
N GLU A 456 0.92 -40.09 11.74
CA GLU A 456 0.57 -41.04 12.82
C GLU A 456 0.32 -40.34 14.17
N TRP A 457 0.44 -39.01 14.25
CA TRP A 457 0.37 -38.24 15.50
C TRP A 457 -0.93 -37.47 15.64
N ASN A 458 -1.46 -37.38 16.86
CA ASN A 458 -2.66 -36.59 17.14
C ASN A 458 -2.31 -35.09 17.26
N ILE A 459 -3.29 -34.24 16.95
CA ILE A 459 -3.18 -32.80 17.13
C ILE A 459 -3.46 -32.46 18.60
N ASP A 460 -2.42 -32.05 19.33
CA ASP A 460 -2.53 -31.71 20.75
C ASP A 460 -3.20 -30.34 20.94
N LYS A 461 -2.87 -29.37 20.08
CA LYS A 461 -3.38 -28.00 20.15
C LYS A 461 -3.30 -27.31 18.80
N VAL A 462 -4.28 -26.46 18.53
CA VAL A 462 -4.29 -25.52 17.42
C VAL A 462 -4.48 -24.13 17.98
N SER A 463 -3.64 -23.19 17.57
CA SER A 463 -3.74 -21.78 17.93
C SER A 463 -3.81 -20.96 16.65
N ILE A 464 -4.79 -20.06 16.56
CA ILE A 464 -4.95 -19.13 15.44
C ILE A 464 -4.56 -17.75 15.92
N TYR A 465 -3.72 -17.09 15.16
CA TYR A 465 -3.20 -15.76 15.39
C TYR A 465 -3.59 -14.84 14.24
N ALA A 466 -3.96 -13.61 14.56
CA ALA A 466 -4.02 -12.55 13.56
C ALA A 466 -2.60 -12.18 13.10
N ILE A 467 -2.49 -11.52 11.95
CA ILE A 467 -1.18 -11.17 11.36
C ILE A 467 -0.32 -10.27 12.26
N ASN A 468 -0.95 -9.49 13.13
CA ASN A 468 -0.26 -8.69 14.17
C ASN A 468 0.28 -9.52 15.36
N GLY A 469 0.32 -10.85 15.24
CA GLY A 469 0.79 -11.78 16.27
C GLY A 469 -0.18 -12.02 17.43
N SER A 470 -1.36 -11.38 17.46
CA SER A 470 -2.32 -11.58 18.54
C SER A 470 -3.07 -12.92 18.40
N LYS A 471 -3.13 -13.71 19.48
CA LYS A 471 -3.85 -14.99 19.48
C LYS A 471 -5.37 -14.76 19.53
N VAL A 472 -6.07 -15.15 18.48
CA VAL A 472 -7.53 -14.97 18.34
C VAL A 472 -8.34 -16.22 18.68
N LYS A 473 -7.78 -17.42 18.51
CA LYS A 473 -8.46 -18.67 18.84
C LYS A 473 -7.50 -19.75 19.30
N GLU A 474 -7.98 -20.66 20.15
CA GLU A 474 -7.24 -21.84 20.59
C GLU A 474 -8.20 -23.03 20.72
N VAL A 475 -7.82 -24.18 20.18
CA VAL A 475 -8.54 -25.46 20.28
C VAL A 475 -7.57 -26.52 20.75
N ASN A 476 -7.95 -27.32 21.74
CA ASN A 476 -7.10 -28.37 22.31
C ASN A 476 -7.67 -29.76 21.96
N ASN A 477 -6.79 -30.71 21.66
CA ASN A 477 -7.09 -32.12 21.33
C ASN A 477 -8.11 -32.27 20.19
N LEU A 478 -7.76 -31.78 18.99
CA LEU A 478 -8.63 -31.84 17.82
C LEU A 478 -8.66 -33.25 17.23
N ASN A 479 -9.86 -33.80 16.99
CA ASN A 479 -10.01 -35.12 16.34
C ASN A 479 -10.03 -34.98 14.79
N GLU A 480 -9.76 -36.08 14.09
CA GLU A 480 -9.60 -36.14 12.61
C GLU A 480 -10.79 -35.61 11.79
N ASN A 481 -12.00 -35.57 12.36
CA ASN A 481 -13.21 -35.06 11.68
C ASN A 481 -13.74 -33.75 12.27
N ASP A 482 -13.03 -33.16 13.23
CA ASP A 482 -13.48 -31.92 13.86
C ASP A 482 -13.21 -30.73 12.94
N THR A 483 -14.12 -29.76 12.98
CA THR A 483 -13.95 -28.47 12.34
C THR A 483 -13.66 -27.41 13.40
N ILE A 484 -12.82 -26.44 13.05
CA ILE A 484 -12.59 -25.24 13.82
C ILE A 484 -13.45 -24.16 13.21
N ASP A 485 -14.48 -23.73 13.94
CA ASP A 485 -15.31 -22.60 13.57
C ASP A 485 -14.44 -21.34 13.44
N VAL A 486 -14.50 -20.65 12.31
CA VAL A 486 -13.84 -19.37 12.09
C VAL A 486 -14.83 -18.29 11.66
N SER A 487 -16.14 -18.58 11.67
CA SER A 487 -17.21 -17.66 11.23
C SER A 487 -17.24 -16.32 11.98
N THR A 488 -16.73 -16.31 13.21
CA THR A 488 -16.63 -15.12 14.07
C THR A 488 -15.34 -14.32 13.87
N LEU A 489 -14.36 -14.87 13.14
CA LEU A 489 -13.18 -14.15 12.73
C LEU A 489 -13.55 -13.21 11.57
N GLN A 490 -12.91 -12.04 11.55
CA GLN A 490 -13.08 -11.10 10.44
C GLN A 490 -12.37 -11.66 9.20
N SER A 491 -12.77 -11.23 8.01
CA SER A 491 -12.05 -11.56 6.78
C SER A 491 -10.60 -11.07 6.88
N GLY A 492 -9.63 -11.90 6.53
CA GLY A 492 -8.23 -11.61 6.79
C GLY A 492 -7.31 -12.82 6.69
N LEU A 493 -6.00 -12.56 6.59
CA LEU A 493 -4.97 -13.59 6.71
C LEU A 493 -4.75 -13.94 8.18
N TYR A 494 -4.71 -15.24 8.48
CA TYR A 494 -4.45 -15.76 9.82
C TYR A 494 -3.31 -16.78 9.79
N LEU A 495 -2.46 -16.71 10.81
CA LEU A 495 -1.44 -17.71 11.08
C LEU A 495 -2.05 -18.80 11.97
N ILE A 496 -1.93 -20.05 11.57
CA ILE A 496 -2.35 -21.21 12.34
C ILE A 496 -1.13 -22.00 12.79
N ASN A 497 -0.97 -22.10 14.10
CA ASN A 497 0.03 -22.92 14.76
C ASN A 497 -0.61 -24.24 15.21
N ILE A 498 -0.13 -25.36 14.69
CA ILE A 498 -0.59 -26.71 15.01
C ILE A 498 0.50 -27.41 15.81
N GLN A 499 0.21 -27.70 17.06
CA GLN A 499 1.11 -28.43 17.95
C GLN A 499 0.76 -29.93 17.92
N MET A 500 1.75 -30.75 17.57
CA MET A 500 1.66 -32.21 17.59
C MET A 500 3.02 -32.84 17.89
N ASN A 501 3.06 -33.88 18.71
CA ASN A 501 4.29 -34.62 19.03
C ASN A 501 5.46 -33.72 19.49
N ASN A 502 5.18 -32.71 20.34
CA ASN A 502 6.12 -31.68 20.78
C ASN A 502 6.73 -30.80 19.66
N GLN A 503 6.19 -30.86 18.45
CA GLN A 503 6.53 -29.96 17.35
C GLN A 503 5.41 -28.95 17.12
N ASN A 504 5.78 -27.81 16.57
CA ASN A 504 4.89 -26.74 16.15
C ASN A 504 5.00 -26.63 14.64
N LEU A 505 3.87 -26.70 13.94
CA LEU A 505 3.76 -26.48 12.50
C LEU A 505 2.99 -25.19 12.28
N ASN A 506 3.49 -24.31 11.42
CA ASN A 506 2.83 -23.06 11.09
C ASN A 506 2.27 -23.14 9.67
N TYR A 507 1.04 -22.67 9.49
CA TYR A 507 0.44 -22.46 8.16
C TYR A 507 -0.23 -21.10 8.12
N LYS A 508 -0.55 -20.64 6.91
CA LYS A 508 -1.42 -19.50 6.67
C LYS A 508 -2.76 -19.97 6.12
N PHE A 509 -3.86 -19.35 6.54
CA PHE A 509 -5.15 -19.50 5.87
C PHE A 509 -5.86 -18.15 5.75
N LEU A 510 -6.55 -17.97 4.63
CA LEU A 510 -7.34 -16.78 4.34
C LEU A 510 -8.78 -17.00 4.84
N LYS A 511 -9.30 -16.08 5.65
CA LYS A 511 -10.72 -16.01 6.02
C LYS A 511 -11.43 -15.06 5.06
N LYS A 512 -12.50 -15.54 4.41
CA LYS A 512 -13.39 -14.75 3.54
C LYS A 512 -14.47 -14.02 4.29
#